data_AF-A0A0B5BBG9-F1
#
_entry.id   AF-A0A0B5BBG9-F1
#
_cell.length_a   1.000
_cell.length_b   1.000
_cell.length_c   1.000
_cell.angle_alpha   90.00
_cell.angle_beta   90.00
_cell.angle_gamma   90.00
#
_symmetry.space_group_name_H-M   'P 1'
#
loop_
_entity.id
_entity.type
_entity.pdbx_description
1 polymer ?
#
loop_
_entity_poly.entity_id
_entity_poly.type
_entity_poly.pdbx_seq_one_letter_code
_entity_poly.pdbx_strand_id
1 'polypeptide(L)' 'MKCPLCKGKMVPGTTNLPFTLDDGNVIVVTHVPALVCDQCGDDFVEMDVVRKVERVVERVERDGISMGLVEYGKAA' A
#
# COMPACT_ATOMS: atom_id res chain seq x y z
N MET A 1 -10.88 11.58 9.86
CA MET A 1 -10.59 12.82 9.10
C MET A 1 -11.61 12.97 7.96
N LYS A 2 -11.69 14.14 7.29
CA LYS A 2 -12.46 14.28 6.04
C LYS A 2 -11.56 14.00 4.84
N CYS A 3 -12.12 13.38 3.80
CA CYS A 3 -11.42 13.13 2.54
C CYS A 3 -10.97 14.47 1.91
N PRO A 4 -9.68 14.63 1.56
CA PRO A 4 -9.20 15.86 0.92
C PRO A 4 -9.86 16.12 -0.44
N LEU A 5 -10.13 15.05 -1.19
CA LEU A 5 -10.70 15.07 -2.55
C LEU A 5 -12.20 15.42 -2.57
N CYS A 6 -13.05 14.66 -1.89
CA CYS A 6 -14.51 14.80 -1.97
C CYS A 6 -15.19 15.33 -0.70
N LYS A 7 -14.44 15.57 0.39
CA LYS A 7 -14.94 15.97 1.73
C LYS A 7 -15.79 14.94 2.47
N GLY A 8 -15.92 13.72 1.93
CA GLY A 8 -16.55 12.56 2.58
C GLY A 8 -15.82 12.08 3.84
N LYS A 9 -16.36 11.03 4.49
CA LYS A 9 -15.80 10.49 5.73
C LYS A 9 -14.71 9.47 5.40
N MET A 10 -13.54 9.62 6.02
CA MET A 10 -12.52 8.59 5.96
C MET A 10 -12.76 7.58 7.08
N VAL A 11 -12.78 6.29 6.74
CA VAL A 11 -13.02 5.17 7.66
C VAL A 11 -11.86 4.16 7.57
N PRO A 12 -11.57 3.39 8.64
CA PRO A 12 -10.58 2.32 8.56
C PRO A 12 -10.90 1.30 7.47
N GLY A 13 -9.88 0.90 6.72
CA GLY A 13 -9.98 -0.07 5.63
C GLY A 13 -8.60 -0.57 5.21
N THR A 14 -8.52 -1.11 4.00
CA THR A 14 -7.26 -1.56 3.40
C THR A 14 -7.16 -1.13 1.95
N THR A 15 -5.93 -0.93 1.48
CA THR A 15 -5.62 -0.64 0.09
C THR A 15 -4.52 -1.58 -0.44
N ASN A 16 -4.31 -1.56 -1.75
CA ASN A 16 -3.21 -2.26 -2.40
C ASN A 16 -2.26 -1.22 -2.99
N LEU A 17 -0.98 -1.33 -2.67
CA LEU A 17 0.05 -0.40 -3.12
C LEU A 17 0.92 -1.07 -4.20
N PRO A 18 0.77 -0.68 -5.47
CA PRO A 18 1.66 -1.11 -6.54
C PRO A 18 2.96 -0.30 -6.52
N PHE A 19 4.09 -0.99 -6.67
CA PHE A 19 5.42 -0.44 -6.80
C PHE A 19 6.02 -0.92 -8.12
N THR A 20 6.43 0.02 -8.96
CA THR A 20 7.27 -0.25 -10.12
C THR A 20 8.69 0.12 -9.72
N LEU A 21 9.57 -0.88 -9.69
CA LEU A 21 10.99 -0.72 -9.37
C LEU A 21 11.79 -0.53 -10.66
N ASP A 22 13.09 -0.29 -10.48
CA ASP A 22 14.04 -0.25 -11.58
C ASP A 22 14.04 -1.60 -12.34
N ASP A 23 14.43 -1.55 -13.61
CA ASP A 23 14.40 -2.70 -14.54
C ASP A 23 13.01 -3.28 -14.88
N GLY A 24 11.94 -2.57 -14.52
CA GLY A 24 10.57 -2.94 -14.88
C GLY A 24 9.94 -3.98 -13.96
N ASN A 25 10.53 -4.21 -12.79
CA ASN A 25 9.97 -5.10 -11.79
C ASN A 25 8.70 -4.48 -11.14
N VAL A 26 7.69 -5.31 -10.85
CA VAL A 26 6.39 -4.85 -10.32
C VAL A 26 6.00 -5.64 -9.09
N ILE A 27 6.00 -4.98 -7.93
CA ILE A 27 5.57 -5.57 -6.65
C ILE A 27 4.28 -4.89 -6.20
N VAL A 28 3.26 -5.67 -5.89
CA VAL A 28 2.02 -5.15 -5.32
C VAL A 28 1.88 -5.63 -3.89
N VAL A 29 1.95 -4.70 -2.94
CA VAL A 29 1.70 -5.02 -1.52
C VAL A 29 0.20 -4.87 -1.25
N THR A 30 -0.44 -5.96 -0.88
CA THR A 30 -1.89 -6.07 -0.72
C THR A 30 -2.33 -6.00 0.73
N HIS A 31 -3.58 -5.59 0.95
CA HIS A 31 -4.20 -5.49 2.28
C HIS A 31 -3.45 -4.56 3.24
N VAL A 32 -2.88 -3.48 2.71
CA VAL A 32 -2.18 -2.46 3.49
C VAL A 32 -3.19 -1.66 4.31
N PRO A 33 -3.06 -1.57 5.64
CA PRO A 33 -3.95 -0.76 6.47
C PRO A 33 -3.97 0.70 6.03
N ALA A 34 -5.18 1.24 5.83
CA ALA A 34 -5.38 2.60 5.37
C ALA A 34 -6.67 3.20 5.96
N LEU A 35 -6.82 4.50 5.83
CA LEU A 35 -8.11 5.14 5.88
C LEU A 35 -8.64 5.25 4.44
N VAL A 36 -9.85 4.77 4.20
CA VAL A 36 -10.50 4.79 2.87
C VAL A 36 -11.74 5.67 2.96
N CYS A 37 -11.96 6.53 1.98
CA CYS A 37 -13.16 7.34 1.91
C CYS A 37 -14.38 6.46 1.59
N ASP A 38 -15.41 6.54 2.43
CA ASP A 38 -16.66 5.78 2.24
C ASP A 38 -17.52 6.27 1.06
N GLN A 39 -17.17 7.40 0.44
CA GLN A 39 -17.89 7.96 -0.71
C GLN A 39 -17.15 7.79 -2.03
N CYS A 40 -15.86 8.17 -2.11
CA CYS A 40 -15.13 8.18 -3.38
C CYS A 40 -14.03 7.11 -3.48
N GLY A 41 -13.75 6.37 -2.40
CA GLY A 41 -12.73 5.32 -2.39
C GLY A 41 -11.28 5.81 -2.30
N ASP A 42 -11.05 7.12 -2.20
CA ASP A 42 -9.71 7.70 -2.01
C ASP A 42 -9.10 7.20 -0.70
N ASP A 43 -7.84 6.81 -0.73
CA ASP A 43 -7.15 6.19 0.38
C ASP A 43 -6.03 7.06 0.97
N PHE A 44 -5.77 6.85 2.26
CA PHE A 44 -4.71 7.53 2.99
C PHE A 44 -3.99 6.50 3.86
N VAL A 45 -2.71 6.31 3.59
CA VAL A 45 -1.85 5.37 4.32
C VAL A 45 -0.98 6.17 5.29
N GLU A 46 -1.00 5.78 6.56
CA GLU A 46 -0.18 6.42 7.59
C GLU A 46 1.31 6.21 7.34
N MET A 47 2.13 7.20 7.68
CA MET A 47 3.57 7.20 7.38
C MET A 47 4.33 6.01 7.99
N ASP A 48 3.90 5.51 9.15
CA ASP A 48 4.50 4.34 9.79
C ASP A 48 4.18 3.03 9.05
N VAL A 49 2.99 2.94 8.45
CA VAL A 49 2.57 1.84 7.57
C VAL A 49 3.36 1.90 6.26
N VAL A 50 3.49 3.08 5.63
CA VAL A 50 4.30 3.26 4.41
C VAL A 50 5.73 2.77 4.63
N ARG A 51 6.38 3.15 5.74
CA ARG A 51 7.74 2.68 6.07
C ARG A 51 7.86 1.16 6.22
N LYS A 52 6.79 0.49 6.68
CA LYS A 52 6.76 -0.98 6.74
C LYS A 52 6.63 -1.58 5.35
N VAL A 53 5.78 -1.01 4.51
CA VAL A 53 5.62 -1.42 3.10
C VAL A 53 6.93 -1.27 2.34
N GLU A 54 7.64 -0.15 2.49
CA GLU A 54 8.96 0.07 1.87
C GLU A 54 9.96 -1.04 2.22
N ARG A 55 10.06 -1.41 3.52
CA ARG A 55 10.93 -2.52 3.95
C ARG A 55 10.53 -3.87 3.36
N VAL A 56 9.23 -4.11 3.15
CA VAL A 56 8.73 -5.31 2.49
C VAL A 56 9.17 -5.34 1.03
N VAL A 57 9.00 -4.22 0.32
CA VAL A 57 9.39 -4.10 -1.10
C VAL A 57 10.90 -4.27 -1.26
N GLU A 58 11.72 -3.61 -0.44
CA GLU A 58 13.19 -3.77 -0.47
C GLU A 58 13.63 -5.22 -0.24
N ARG A 59 12.94 -5.96 0.64
CA ARG A 59 13.25 -7.38 0.88
C ARG A 59 12.94 -8.23 -0.35
N VAL A 60 11.77 -8.02 -0.93
CA VAL A 60 11.27 -8.76 -2.10
C VAL A 60 12.15 -8.50 -3.33
N GLU A 61 12.60 -7.27 -3.50
CA GLU A 61 13.57 -6.89 -4.53
C GLU A 61 14.91 -7.63 -4.35
N ARG A 62 15.45 -7.65 -3.12
CA ARG A 62 16.67 -8.41 -2.80
C ARG A 62 16.53 -9.92 -3.04
N ASP A 63 15.33 -10.46 -2.90
CA ASP A 63 15.03 -11.87 -3.16
C ASP A 63 14.92 -12.18 -4.68
N GLY A 64 15.10 -11.17 -5.55
CA GLY A 64 15.15 -11.33 -7.00
C GLY A 64 13.78 -11.51 -7.67
N ILE A 65 12.71 -11.11 -7.00
CA ILE A 65 11.35 -11.23 -7.53
C ILE A 65 11.09 -10.09 -8.50
N SER A 66 10.85 -10.42 -9.77
CA SER A 66 10.55 -9.43 -10.81
C SER A 66 9.08 -9.02 -10.85
N MET A 67 8.15 -9.91 -10.51
CA MET A 67 6.73 -9.58 -10.44
C MET A 67 6.05 -10.39 -9.35
N GLY A 68 5.31 -9.74 -8.45
CA GLY A 68 4.70 -10.45 -7.31
C GLY A 68 3.64 -9.69 -6.53
N LEU A 69 2.75 -10.46 -5.89
CA LEU A 69 1.77 -10.00 -4.91
C LEU A 69 2.26 -10.38 -3.52
N VAL A 70 2.34 -9.41 -2.62
CA VAL A 70 2.85 -9.60 -1.25
C VAL A 70 1.77 -9.17 -0.28
N GLU A 71 1.33 -10.05 0.61
CA GLU A 71 0.32 -9.72 1.60
C GLU A 71 0.96 -9.01 2.80
N TYR A 72 0.52 -7.79 3.10
CA TYR A 72 1.11 -6.95 4.15
C TYR A 72 1.16 -7.68 5.51
N GLY A 73 0.06 -8.32 5.92
CA GLY A 73 -0.02 -9.03 7.21
C GLY A 73 0.90 -10.25 7.33
N LYS A 74 1.44 -10.76 6.22
CA LYS A 74 2.39 -11.89 6.21
C LYS A 74 3.84 -11.44 6.08
N ALA A 75 4.07 -10.21 5.64
CA ALA A 75 5.40 -9.71 5.28
C ALA A 75 5.93 -8.59 6.20
N ALA A 76 5.02 -7.83 6.86
CA ALA A 76 5.34 -6.64 7.66
C ALA A 76 5.77 -6.94 9.11
#